data_AF-A0A3M1NIX6-F1
#
_entry.id   AF-A0A3M1NIX6-F1
#
_cell.length_a   1.000
_cell.length_b   1.000
_cell.length_c   1.000
_cell.angle_alpha   90.00
_cell.angle_beta   90.00
_cell.angle_gamma   90.00
#
_symmetry.space_group_name_H-M   'P 1'
#
loop_
_entity.id
_entity.type
_entity.pdbx_description
1 polymer ?
#
loop_
_entity_poly.entity_id
_entity_poly.type
_entity_poly.pdbx_seq_one_letter_code
_entity_poly.pdbx_strand_id
1 'polypeptide(L)'
;MKLKTIIFFSTMIILVFFLQCQKDTTPLTPGVGLIPDTTQVPLIIRKRYSMDAARLTVRYMLTTPDSDRVELNQRMVDRVYLSLISIYLSAEKISACDSVTRKYEIHTFYNPPLQEILVMLDTSYAWTHAWLQYNPFTGNPVIDSLVQKYQIAITDVNTGWDVLVVLKSNILINTLALCKKFRIIPGILSADPNWAFGDGHDITYEKKNGKDLFTFTLKWGDCPAGCIYHHSWHFLVTDNYNVEYMGSSGSPISDEEKIKIKD
;
A
#
# COMPACT_ATOMS: atom_id res chain seq x y z
N MET A 1 13.86 87.52 -20.01
CA MET A 1 12.41 87.29 -19.82
C MET A 1 12.24 85.91 -19.22
N LYS A 2 11.71 85.83 -17.99
CA LYS A 2 11.63 84.61 -17.15
C LYS A 2 10.56 83.64 -17.68
N LEU A 3 10.84 82.34 -17.75
CA LEU A 3 9.88 81.24 -17.51
C LEU A 3 10.63 79.88 -17.47
N LYS A 4 10.93 79.36 -16.27
CA LYS A 4 10.19 78.36 -15.46
C LYS A 4 10.63 76.90 -15.69
N THR A 5 11.49 76.48 -14.76
CA THR A 5 11.67 75.18 -14.12
C THR A 5 10.56 74.13 -14.30
N ILE A 6 10.94 72.91 -14.69
CA ILE A 6 10.35 71.65 -14.22
C ILE A 6 11.50 70.67 -13.99
N ILE A 7 11.77 70.34 -12.72
CA ILE A 7 12.72 69.28 -12.32
C ILE A 7 11.86 68.12 -11.81
N PHE A 8 11.92 66.98 -12.49
CA PHE A 8 11.35 65.71 -12.03
C PHE A 8 12.31 65.06 -11.04
N PHE A 9 11.94 65.02 -9.76
CA PHE A 9 12.65 64.25 -8.74
C PHE A 9 12.17 62.78 -8.80
N SER A 10 13.02 61.89 -9.30
CA SER A 10 12.80 60.44 -9.26
C SER A 10 13.30 59.91 -7.91
N THR A 11 12.37 59.60 -7.00
CA THR A 11 12.68 58.91 -5.74
C THR A 11 12.76 57.41 -5.99
N MET A 12 13.98 56.87 -5.96
CA MET A 12 14.27 55.44 -6.01
C MET A 12 14.05 54.85 -4.60
N ILE A 13 12.98 54.08 -4.43
CA ILE A 13 12.68 53.34 -3.19
C ILE A 13 13.55 52.08 -3.17
N ILE A 14 14.51 52.01 -2.24
CA ILE A 14 15.32 50.82 -1.97
C ILE A 14 14.53 49.93 -1.01
N LEU A 15 13.97 48.83 -1.53
CA LEU A 15 13.35 47.77 -0.74
C LEU A 15 14.45 46.90 -0.12
N VAL A 16 14.73 47.09 1.16
CA VAL A 16 15.59 46.19 1.94
C VAL A 16 14.74 45.02 2.44
N PHE A 17 14.85 43.85 1.79
CA PHE A 17 14.27 42.62 2.30
C PHE A 17 15.12 42.12 3.47
N PHE A 18 14.64 42.34 4.70
CA PHE A 18 15.15 41.61 5.87
C PHE A 18 14.65 40.17 5.81
N LEU A 19 15.57 39.23 5.57
CA LEU A 19 15.39 37.81 5.86
C LEU A 19 15.28 37.64 7.38
N GLN A 20 14.06 37.71 7.92
CA GLN A 20 13.79 37.23 9.28
C GLN A 20 13.58 35.73 9.25
N CYS A 21 14.56 34.99 9.75
CA CYS A 21 14.40 33.60 10.17
C CYS A 21 13.56 33.59 11.44
N GLN A 22 12.26 33.38 11.32
CA GLN A 22 11.41 33.13 12.50
C GLN A 22 11.76 31.74 13.05
N LYS A 23 12.45 31.71 14.19
CA LYS A 23 12.47 30.54 15.06
C LYS A 23 11.05 30.37 15.59
N ASP A 24 10.36 29.36 15.07
CA ASP A 24 9.04 28.97 15.55
C ASP A 24 9.17 28.37 16.95
N THR A 25 8.78 29.15 17.97
CA THR A 25 8.73 28.71 19.37
C THR A 25 7.29 28.48 19.81
N THR A 26 6.54 27.71 19.02
CA THR A 26 5.22 27.24 19.44
C THR A 26 5.39 26.15 20.52
N PRO A 27 4.84 26.31 21.74
CA PRO A 27 4.93 25.30 22.78
C PRO A 27 4.20 24.02 22.37
N LEU A 28 4.87 22.87 22.51
CA LEU A 28 4.26 21.55 22.28
C LEU A 28 3.12 21.34 23.28
N THR A 29 1.89 21.22 22.78
CA THR A 29 0.74 20.78 23.57
C THR A 29 0.98 19.34 24.04
N PRO A 30 1.02 19.05 25.36
CA PRO A 30 1.18 17.69 25.85
C PRO A 30 -0.12 16.92 25.59
N GLY A 31 -0.08 15.90 24.72
CA GLY A 31 -1.20 14.98 24.53
C GLY A 31 -1.46 14.50 23.10
N VAL A 32 -0.79 15.03 22.08
CA VAL A 32 -0.80 14.45 20.73
C VAL A 32 0.40 13.50 20.63
N GLY A 33 0.15 12.21 20.46
CA GLY A 33 1.21 11.25 20.12
C GLY A 33 2.02 11.76 18.94
N LEU A 34 3.34 11.63 19.00
CA LEU A 34 4.23 12.09 17.93
C LEU A 34 3.95 11.23 16.70
N ILE A 35 3.31 11.81 15.68
CA ILE A 35 3.23 11.22 14.36
C ILE A 35 4.67 10.94 13.91
N PRO A 36 5.00 9.71 13.46
CA PRO A 36 6.36 9.37 13.10
C PRO A 36 6.83 10.24 11.94
N ASP A 37 8.04 10.80 12.06
CA ASP A 37 8.66 11.59 11.01
C ASP A 37 9.12 10.67 9.87
N THR A 38 8.26 10.50 8.87
CA THR A 38 8.55 9.63 7.72
C THR A 38 9.73 10.11 6.87
N THR A 39 10.20 11.35 7.02
CA THR A 39 11.34 11.87 6.23
C THR A 39 12.66 11.21 6.62
N GLN A 40 12.73 10.62 7.81
CA GLN A 40 13.87 9.84 8.30
C GLN A 40 13.95 8.44 7.66
N VAL A 41 12.91 8.02 6.93
CA VAL A 41 12.82 6.70 6.31
C VAL A 41 13.14 6.80 4.81
N PRO A 42 14.08 5.98 4.28
CA PRO A 42 14.40 5.95 2.86
C PRO A 42 13.16 5.78 1.98
N LEU A 43 13.13 6.45 0.82
CA LEU A 43 11.96 6.45 -0.08
C LEU A 43 11.53 5.03 -0.49
N ILE A 44 12.49 4.12 -0.73
CA ILE A 44 12.20 2.74 -1.10
C ILE A 44 11.45 1.99 0.01
N ILE A 45 11.84 2.18 1.27
CA ILE A 45 11.19 1.57 2.43
C ILE A 45 9.77 2.13 2.60
N ARG A 46 9.60 3.45 2.45
CA ARG A 46 8.27 4.08 2.46
C ARG A 46 7.35 3.50 1.39
N LYS A 47 7.84 3.31 0.16
CA LYS A 47 7.06 2.71 -0.93
C LYS A 47 6.66 1.27 -0.63
N ARG A 48 7.57 0.44 -0.10
CA ARG A 48 7.26 -0.94 0.29
C ARG A 48 6.19 -0.99 1.39
N TYR A 49 6.37 -0.23 2.47
CA TYR A 49 5.36 -0.20 3.54
C TYR A 49 4.04 0.46 3.16
N SER A 50 4.02 1.37 2.18
CA SER A 50 2.76 1.86 1.62
C SER A 50 1.97 0.74 0.92
N MET A 51 2.66 -0.17 0.22
CA MET A 51 2.04 -1.34 -0.41
C MET A 51 1.55 -2.34 0.65
N ASP A 52 2.36 -2.60 1.67
CA ASP A 52 1.98 -3.47 2.79
C ASP A 52 0.73 -2.92 3.51
N ALA A 53 0.72 -1.63 3.82
CA ALA A 53 -0.40 -0.99 4.49
C ALA A 53 -1.71 -1.11 3.69
N ALA A 54 -1.65 -0.91 2.37
CA ALA A 54 -2.80 -1.11 1.50
C ALA A 54 -3.28 -2.57 1.53
N ARG A 55 -2.36 -3.54 1.48
CA ARG A 55 -2.71 -4.98 1.51
C ARG A 55 -3.30 -5.41 2.83
N LEU A 56 -2.71 -5.00 3.94
CA LEU A 56 -3.24 -5.22 5.28
C LEU A 56 -4.62 -4.57 5.45
N THR A 57 -4.82 -3.39 4.87
CA THR A 57 -6.14 -2.72 4.89
C THR A 57 -7.18 -3.52 4.12
N VAL A 58 -6.86 -4.06 2.93
CA VAL A 58 -7.78 -4.96 2.22
C VAL A 58 -8.10 -6.19 3.07
N ARG A 59 -7.09 -6.87 3.62
CA ARG A 59 -7.29 -8.05 4.47
C ARG A 59 -8.20 -7.75 5.66
N TYR A 60 -8.04 -6.58 6.28
CA TYR A 60 -8.93 -6.13 7.34
C TYR A 60 -10.35 -5.81 6.82
N MET A 61 -10.49 -5.07 5.72
CA MET A 61 -11.80 -4.75 5.15
C MET A 61 -12.64 -6.00 4.89
N LEU A 62 -12.00 -7.12 4.49
CA LEU A 62 -12.66 -8.40 4.28
C LEU A 62 -13.29 -9.01 5.55
N THR A 63 -12.93 -8.55 6.74
CA THR A 63 -13.54 -8.95 8.01
C THR A 63 -14.58 -7.95 8.52
N THR A 64 -14.93 -6.94 7.72
CA THR A 64 -15.84 -5.84 8.08
C THR A 64 -16.95 -5.66 7.03
N PRO A 65 -17.97 -4.82 7.31
CA PRO A 65 -18.96 -4.43 6.31
C PRO A 65 -18.39 -3.72 5.06
N ASP A 66 -17.15 -3.23 5.11
CA ASP A 66 -16.47 -2.59 3.97
C ASP A 66 -15.95 -3.61 2.92
N SER A 67 -16.16 -4.92 3.11
CA SER A 67 -15.62 -5.97 2.24
C SER A 67 -16.04 -5.88 0.76
N ASP A 68 -17.16 -5.22 0.46
CA ASP A 68 -17.69 -5.00 -0.91
C ASP A 68 -17.29 -3.65 -1.53
N ARG A 69 -16.49 -2.84 -0.83
CA ARG A 69 -15.96 -1.58 -1.35
C ARG A 69 -14.68 -1.83 -2.13
N VAL A 70 -14.60 -1.26 -3.34
CA VAL A 70 -13.41 -1.35 -4.20
C VAL A 70 -12.33 -0.39 -3.71
N GLU A 71 -12.74 0.81 -3.31
CA GLU A 71 -11.85 1.82 -2.75
C GLU A 71 -11.39 1.42 -1.35
N LEU A 72 -10.11 1.64 -1.09
CA LEU A 72 -9.53 1.41 0.24
C LEU A 72 -9.98 2.49 1.22
N ASN A 73 -10.15 2.11 2.49
CA ASN A 73 -10.35 3.06 3.56
C ASN A 73 -9.04 3.82 3.81
N GLN A 74 -8.89 5.01 3.23
CA GLN A 74 -7.62 5.75 3.27
C GLN A 74 -7.16 6.07 4.70
N ARG A 75 -8.08 6.37 5.62
CA ARG A 75 -7.72 6.61 7.03
C ARG A 75 -7.06 5.38 7.66
N MET A 76 -7.52 4.20 7.26
CA MET A 76 -6.93 2.95 7.71
C MET A 76 -5.58 2.69 7.05
N VAL A 77 -5.46 2.91 5.74
CA VAL A 77 -4.18 2.80 5.02
C VAL A 77 -3.13 3.67 5.68
N ASP A 78 -3.45 4.95 5.93
CA ASP A 78 -2.54 5.90 6.55
C ASP A 78 -2.13 5.47 7.96
N ARG A 79 -3.10 4.99 8.75
CA ARG A 79 -2.84 4.52 10.12
C ARG A 79 -1.93 3.29 10.12
N VAL A 80 -2.23 2.29 9.31
CA VAL A 80 -1.42 1.06 9.19
C VAL A 80 -0.02 1.39 8.69
N TYR A 81 0.09 2.28 7.69
CA TYR A 81 1.38 2.75 7.18
C TYR A 81 2.22 3.43 8.27
N LEU A 82 1.66 4.39 9.00
CA LEU A 82 2.39 5.08 10.07
C LEU A 82 2.79 4.12 11.21
N SER A 83 1.95 3.13 11.52
CA SER A 83 2.31 2.08 12.48
C SER A 83 3.48 1.22 12.00
N LEU A 84 3.50 0.80 10.73
CA LEU A 84 4.65 0.07 10.14
C LEU A 84 5.93 0.92 10.15
N ILE A 85 5.83 2.20 9.79
CA ILE A 85 6.96 3.14 9.86
C ILE A 85 7.48 3.28 11.29
N SER A 86 6.60 3.30 12.28
CA SER A 86 7.00 3.40 13.69
C SER A 86 7.75 2.16 14.16
N ILE A 87 7.35 0.97 13.69
CA ILE A 87 8.09 -0.28 13.91
C ILE A 87 9.49 -0.18 13.27
N TYR A 88 9.59 0.30 12.03
CA TYR A 88 10.88 0.51 11.35
C TYR A 88 11.81 1.48 12.10
N LEU A 89 11.30 2.64 12.52
CA LEU A 89 12.08 3.65 13.26
C LEU A 89 12.48 3.17 14.65
N SER A 90 11.75 2.22 15.23
CA SER A 90 12.06 1.64 16.54
C SER A 90 13.21 0.62 16.52
N ALA A 91 13.74 0.26 15.34
CA ALA A 91 14.82 -0.72 15.19
C ALA A 91 16.10 -0.38 15.96
N GLU A 92 16.41 0.90 16.17
CA GLU A 92 17.58 1.32 16.96
C GLU A 92 17.44 1.04 18.46
N LYS A 93 16.21 0.87 18.95
CA LYS A 93 15.89 0.71 20.38
C LYS A 93 15.35 -0.68 20.70
N ILE A 94 14.70 -1.33 19.73
CA ILE A 94 14.05 -2.63 19.87
C ILE A 94 14.65 -3.58 18.84
N SER A 95 15.49 -4.52 19.30
CA SER A 95 16.18 -5.50 18.43
C SER A 95 15.23 -6.38 17.62
N ALA A 96 14.03 -6.66 18.14
CA ALA A 96 12.99 -7.35 17.40
C ALA A 96 12.50 -6.52 16.19
N CYS A 97 12.40 -5.19 16.32
CA CYS A 97 12.06 -4.31 15.20
C CYS A 97 13.16 -4.32 14.13
N ASP A 98 14.45 -4.25 14.53
CA ASP A 98 15.58 -4.40 13.62
C ASP A 98 15.53 -5.74 12.86
N SER A 99 15.21 -6.81 13.59
CA SER A 99 15.10 -8.16 13.01
C SER A 99 14.08 -8.18 11.87
N VAL A 100 12.86 -7.69 12.09
CA VAL A 100 11.80 -7.82 11.08
C VAL A 100 11.89 -6.79 9.97
N THR A 101 12.50 -5.63 10.21
CA THR A 101 12.46 -4.50 9.26
C THR A 101 13.75 -4.29 8.47
N ARG A 102 14.91 -4.72 8.99
CA ARG A 102 16.22 -4.49 8.37
C ARG A 102 16.98 -5.78 8.13
N LYS A 103 16.93 -6.72 9.07
CA LYS A 103 17.62 -8.00 8.93
C LYS A 103 16.87 -8.94 8.00
N TYR A 104 15.61 -9.25 8.30
CA TYR A 104 14.81 -10.19 7.51
C TYR A 104 13.96 -9.51 6.43
N GLU A 105 13.89 -8.17 6.43
CA GLU A 105 13.08 -7.34 5.50
C GLU A 105 11.69 -7.94 5.23
N ILE A 106 10.98 -8.31 6.30
CA ILE A 106 9.70 -9.00 6.21
C ILE A 106 8.64 -8.01 5.70
N HIS A 107 7.96 -8.40 4.63
CA HIS A 107 6.88 -7.67 3.99
C HIS A 107 5.64 -8.57 3.87
N THR A 108 4.50 -7.98 3.51
CA THR A 108 3.28 -8.76 3.29
C THR A 108 3.46 -9.74 2.13
N PHE A 109 2.97 -10.96 2.31
CA PHE A 109 2.82 -11.90 1.21
C PHE A 109 1.90 -11.31 0.16
N TYR A 110 2.15 -11.59 -1.12
CA TYR A 110 1.53 -10.89 -2.25
C TYR A 110 -0.02 -10.89 -2.23
N ASN A 111 -0.64 -11.89 -1.59
CA ASN A 111 -2.08 -12.07 -1.58
C ASN A 111 -2.80 -11.23 -0.49
N PRO A 112 -3.90 -10.52 -0.81
CA PRO A 112 -4.47 -10.36 -2.15
C PRO A 112 -3.66 -9.39 -3.04
N PRO A 113 -3.66 -9.60 -4.36
CA PRO A 113 -3.13 -8.61 -5.29
C PRO A 113 -3.94 -7.31 -5.16
N LEU A 114 -3.28 -6.17 -5.29
CA LEU A 114 -3.93 -4.87 -5.09
C LEU A 114 -4.32 -4.16 -6.38
N GLN A 115 -3.93 -4.71 -7.53
CA GLN A 115 -4.07 -4.02 -8.81
C GLN A 115 -4.52 -4.94 -9.94
N GLU A 116 -4.33 -6.26 -9.83
CA GLU A 116 -4.53 -7.18 -10.94
C GLU A 116 -5.67 -8.15 -10.69
N ILE A 117 -6.53 -8.27 -11.70
CA ILE A 117 -7.58 -9.29 -11.78
C ILE A 117 -7.50 -10.01 -13.13
N LEU A 118 -7.93 -11.26 -13.13
CA LEU A 118 -8.09 -12.10 -14.30
C LEU A 118 -9.58 -12.16 -14.63
N VAL A 119 -9.94 -11.95 -15.89
CA VAL A 119 -11.33 -12.01 -16.34
C VAL A 119 -11.45 -12.99 -17.49
N MET A 120 -12.34 -13.97 -17.36
CA MET A 120 -12.67 -14.92 -18.41
C MET A 120 -13.89 -14.44 -19.19
N LEU A 121 -13.83 -14.47 -20.51
CA LEU A 121 -14.83 -13.87 -21.40
C LEU A 121 -15.66 -14.91 -22.16
N ASP A 122 -16.94 -14.59 -22.34
CA ASP A 122 -17.79 -15.17 -23.40
C ASP A 122 -17.71 -14.27 -24.63
N THR A 123 -17.00 -14.74 -25.65
CA THR A 123 -16.72 -13.97 -26.88
C THR A 123 -17.91 -13.81 -27.82
N SER A 124 -19.07 -14.40 -27.50
CA SER A 124 -20.31 -14.13 -28.23
C SER A 124 -20.81 -12.69 -28.05
N TYR A 125 -20.38 -12.01 -26.98
CA TYR A 125 -20.72 -10.61 -26.72
C TYR A 125 -19.83 -9.66 -27.52
N ALA A 126 -20.44 -8.79 -28.31
CA ALA A 126 -19.73 -7.87 -29.22
C ALA A 126 -18.65 -7.01 -28.52
N TRP A 127 -18.91 -6.57 -27.28
CA TRP A 127 -18.00 -5.69 -26.53
C TRP A 127 -16.64 -6.36 -26.24
N THR A 128 -16.58 -7.69 -26.18
CA THR A 128 -15.35 -8.43 -25.85
C THR A 128 -14.26 -8.28 -26.91
N HIS A 129 -14.61 -7.96 -28.15
CA HIS A 129 -13.65 -7.74 -29.23
C HIS A 129 -12.71 -6.57 -28.94
N ALA A 130 -13.18 -5.54 -28.24
CA ALA A 130 -12.35 -4.42 -27.84
C ALA A 130 -11.23 -4.88 -26.89
N TRP A 131 -11.57 -5.72 -25.90
CA TRP A 131 -10.58 -6.24 -24.94
C TRP A 131 -9.57 -7.18 -25.60
N LEU A 132 -10.01 -8.01 -26.55
CA LEU A 132 -9.12 -8.84 -27.36
C LEU A 132 -8.09 -8.03 -28.17
N GLN A 133 -8.38 -6.76 -28.44
CA GLN A 133 -7.51 -5.81 -29.14
C GLN A 133 -6.79 -4.85 -28.18
N TYR A 134 -6.71 -5.18 -26.88
CA TYR A 134 -6.08 -4.36 -25.85
C TYR A 134 -6.72 -2.96 -25.68
N ASN A 135 -7.96 -2.77 -26.15
CA ASN A 135 -8.71 -1.54 -25.92
C ASN A 135 -9.59 -1.71 -24.67
N PRO A 136 -9.30 -1.02 -23.55
CA PRO A 136 -10.07 -1.20 -22.31
C PRO A 136 -11.48 -0.61 -22.40
N PHE A 137 -11.71 0.37 -23.29
CA PHE A 137 -13.03 0.97 -23.50
C PHE A 137 -13.79 0.21 -24.60
N THR A 138 -14.97 -0.30 -24.22
CA THR A 138 -15.71 -1.32 -24.97
C THR A 138 -17.00 -0.80 -25.59
N GLY A 139 -17.45 0.39 -25.18
CA GLY A 139 -18.78 0.92 -25.47
C GLY A 139 -19.87 0.35 -24.56
N ASN A 140 -19.55 -0.61 -23.69
CA ASN A 140 -20.44 -1.03 -22.60
C ASN A 140 -20.32 -0.04 -21.44
N PRO A 141 -21.37 0.72 -21.09
CA PRO A 141 -21.28 1.80 -20.11
C PRO A 141 -20.90 1.32 -18.70
N VAL A 142 -21.24 0.08 -18.34
CA VAL A 142 -20.88 -0.49 -17.03
C VAL A 142 -19.37 -0.76 -16.98
N ILE A 143 -18.84 -1.40 -18.03
CA ILE A 143 -17.40 -1.68 -18.14
C ILE A 143 -16.60 -0.38 -18.20
N ASP A 144 -17.00 0.54 -19.07
CA ASP A 144 -16.28 1.78 -19.31
C ASP A 144 -16.26 2.67 -18.05
N SER A 145 -17.33 2.64 -17.25
CA SER A 145 -17.37 3.31 -15.94
C SER A 145 -16.37 2.70 -14.95
N LEU A 146 -16.24 1.37 -14.89
CA LEU A 146 -15.27 0.70 -14.03
C LEU A 146 -13.84 0.98 -14.48
N VAL A 147 -13.60 0.91 -15.79
CA VAL A 147 -12.31 1.20 -16.42
C VAL A 147 -11.85 2.62 -16.12
N GLN A 148 -12.73 3.60 -16.31
CA GLN A 148 -12.43 4.99 -16.02
C GLN A 148 -12.20 5.21 -14.52
N LYS A 149 -13.11 4.72 -13.68
CA LYS A 149 -13.08 4.97 -12.23
C LYS A 149 -11.83 4.39 -11.55
N TYR A 150 -11.44 3.17 -11.93
CA TYR A 150 -10.31 2.47 -11.33
C TYR A 150 -9.07 2.46 -12.22
N GLN A 151 -9.04 3.30 -13.27
CA GLN A 151 -7.89 3.48 -14.16
C GLN A 151 -7.33 2.13 -14.65
N ILE A 152 -8.22 1.30 -15.19
CA ILE A 152 -7.90 -0.07 -15.58
C ILE A 152 -7.29 -0.06 -16.99
N ALA A 153 -6.17 -0.77 -17.13
CA ALA A 153 -5.58 -1.12 -18.41
C ALA A 153 -5.66 -2.65 -18.63
N ILE A 154 -5.60 -3.06 -19.89
CA ILE A 154 -5.40 -4.46 -20.25
C ILE A 154 -3.89 -4.68 -20.42
N THR A 155 -3.33 -5.63 -19.67
CA THR A 155 -1.90 -5.91 -19.70
C THR A 155 -1.55 -7.19 -20.43
N ASP A 156 -2.51 -8.12 -20.55
CA ASP A 156 -2.31 -9.38 -21.26
C ASP A 156 -3.65 -9.98 -21.70
N VAL A 157 -3.61 -10.76 -22.78
CA VAL A 157 -4.76 -11.45 -23.36
C VAL A 157 -4.30 -12.84 -23.79
N ASN A 158 -4.93 -13.87 -23.23
CA ASN A 158 -4.75 -15.27 -23.61
C ASN A 158 -6.00 -15.76 -24.35
N THR A 159 -5.84 -16.23 -25.58
CA THR A 159 -6.93 -16.77 -26.42
C THR A 159 -6.77 -18.27 -26.66
N GLY A 160 -6.24 -19.00 -25.68
CA GLY A 160 -6.06 -20.44 -25.72
C GLY A 160 -7.38 -21.20 -25.54
N TRP A 161 -7.43 -22.09 -24.55
CA TRP A 161 -8.63 -22.89 -24.25
C TRP A 161 -9.78 -22.03 -23.72
N ASP A 162 -9.45 -21.09 -22.85
CA ASP A 162 -10.37 -20.05 -22.37
C ASP A 162 -9.83 -18.68 -22.78
N VAL A 163 -10.74 -17.75 -23.07
CA VAL A 163 -10.36 -16.35 -23.33
C VAL A 163 -10.20 -15.63 -22.00
N LEU A 164 -8.95 -15.42 -21.61
CA LEU A 164 -8.58 -14.76 -20.36
C LEU A 164 -7.95 -13.39 -20.65
N VAL A 165 -8.39 -12.36 -19.93
CA VAL A 165 -7.84 -11.01 -20.00
C VAL A 165 -7.31 -10.62 -18.63
N VAL A 166 -6.07 -10.12 -18.60
CA VAL A 166 -5.47 -9.57 -17.39
C VAL A 166 -5.74 -8.08 -17.34
N LEU A 167 -6.49 -7.65 -16.33
CA LEU A 167 -6.81 -6.25 -16.07
C LEU A 167 -5.96 -5.74 -14.92
N LYS A 168 -5.32 -4.58 -15.12
CA LYS A 168 -4.48 -3.91 -14.14
C LYS A 168 -4.97 -2.51 -13.84
N SER A 169 -5.27 -2.23 -12.58
CA SER A 169 -5.56 -0.89 -12.08
C SER A 169 -4.27 -0.11 -11.82
N ASN A 170 -4.23 1.17 -12.21
CA ASN A 170 -3.13 2.07 -11.88
C ASN A 170 -3.15 2.57 -10.42
N ILE A 171 -4.17 2.21 -9.65
CA ILE A 171 -4.32 2.55 -8.24
C ILE A 171 -4.47 1.29 -7.39
N LEU A 172 -4.19 1.39 -6.09
CA LEU A 172 -4.35 0.27 -5.15
C LEU A 172 -5.83 0.16 -4.76
N ILE A 173 -6.40 -1.03 -4.93
CA ILE A 173 -7.82 -1.30 -4.72
C ILE A 173 -8.04 -2.66 -4.06
N ASN A 174 -9.24 -2.85 -3.51
CA ASN A 174 -9.75 -4.16 -3.13
C ASN A 174 -10.16 -4.91 -4.41
N THR A 175 -9.23 -5.69 -4.97
CA THR A 175 -9.43 -6.49 -6.18
C THR A 175 -10.56 -7.51 -6.02
N LEU A 176 -10.80 -8.05 -4.82
CA LEU A 176 -11.90 -8.97 -4.58
C LEU A 176 -13.26 -8.28 -4.79
N ALA A 177 -13.42 -7.07 -4.29
CA ALA A 177 -14.63 -6.28 -4.52
C ALA A 177 -14.78 -5.88 -6.00
N LEU A 178 -13.67 -5.55 -6.68
CA LEU A 178 -13.70 -5.25 -8.11
C LEU A 178 -14.16 -6.46 -8.93
N CYS A 179 -13.64 -7.66 -8.63
CA CYS A 179 -14.08 -8.90 -9.28
C CYS A 179 -15.59 -9.12 -9.12
N LYS A 180 -16.16 -8.88 -7.94
CA LYS A 180 -17.61 -8.96 -7.73
C LYS A 180 -18.40 -8.02 -8.65
N LYS A 181 -17.87 -6.82 -8.96
CA LYS A 181 -18.50 -5.89 -9.90
C LYS A 181 -18.41 -6.37 -11.35
N PHE A 182 -17.33 -7.05 -11.73
CA PHE A 182 -17.20 -7.62 -13.07
C PHE A 182 -18.05 -8.88 -13.28
N ARG A 183 -18.14 -9.78 -12.29
CA ARG A 183 -18.89 -11.05 -12.40
C ARG A 183 -20.37 -10.90 -12.77
N ILE A 184 -20.98 -9.74 -12.54
CA ILE A 184 -22.39 -9.50 -12.85
C ILE A 184 -22.62 -8.95 -14.27
N ILE A 185 -21.55 -8.68 -15.04
CA ILE A 185 -21.65 -8.10 -16.38
C ILE A 185 -21.85 -9.23 -17.39
N PRO A 186 -22.91 -9.17 -18.23
CA PRO A 186 -23.09 -10.14 -19.31
C PRO A 186 -21.88 -10.20 -20.25
N GLY A 187 -21.39 -11.41 -20.52
CA GLY A 187 -20.17 -11.65 -21.29
C GLY A 187 -18.93 -11.94 -20.44
N ILE A 188 -19.03 -11.85 -19.10
CA ILE A 188 -17.98 -12.28 -18.17
C ILE A 188 -18.37 -13.63 -17.58
N LEU A 189 -17.56 -14.66 -17.85
CA LEU A 189 -17.73 -16.01 -17.34
C LEU A 189 -17.19 -16.14 -15.90
N SER A 190 -16.05 -15.51 -15.63
CA SER A 190 -15.46 -15.42 -14.30
C SER A 190 -14.60 -14.17 -14.18
N ALA A 191 -14.40 -13.72 -12.94
CA ALA A 191 -13.43 -12.68 -12.62
C ALA A 191 -12.83 -12.99 -11.25
N ASP A 192 -11.52 -13.07 -11.15
CA ASP A 192 -10.81 -13.42 -9.92
C ASP A 192 -9.55 -12.58 -9.76
N PRO A 193 -9.12 -12.27 -8.52
CA PRO A 193 -7.83 -11.64 -8.32
C PRO A 193 -6.71 -12.48 -8.94
N ASN A 194 -5.68 -11.84 -9.47
CA ASN A 194 -4.49 -12.53 -9.99
C ASN A 194 -3.61 -13.05 -8.83
N TRP A 195 -4.04 -14.13 -8.18
CA TRP A 195 -3.40 -14.67 -6.97
C TRP A 195 -1.99 -15.21 -7.23
N ALA A 196 -1.09 -15.02 -6.25
CA ALA A 196 0.15 -15.79 -6.18
C ALA A 196 -0.11 -17.16 -5.54
N PHE A 197 0.61 -18.19 -6.01
CA PHE A 197 0.59 -19.53 -5.42
C PHE A 197 1.72 -19.71 -4.40
N GLY A 198 1.52 -20.65 -3.48
CA GLY A 198 2.47 -20.97 -2.40
C GLY A 198 2.31 -20.08 -1.18
N ASP A 199 3.35 -20.09 -0.35
CA ASP A 199 3.46 -19.34 0.90
C ASP A 199 4.81 -18.60 0.99
N GLY A 200 4.93 -17.68 1.93
CA GLY A 200 6.14 -16.92 2.15
C GLY A 200 6.07 -16.08 3.41
N HIS A 201 7.06 -15.21 3.58
CA HIS A 201 7.05 -14.22 4.66
C HIS A 201 5.80 -13.37 4.56
N ASP A 202 5.27 -12.97 5.71
CA ASP A 202 4.04 -12.20 5.74
C ASP A 202 4.00 -11.24 6.93
N ILE A 203 3.18 -10.20 6.79
CA ILE A 203 2.75 -9.35 7.89
C ILE A 203 1.24 -9.55 8.01
N THR A 204 0.74 -9.77 9.21
CA THR A 204 -0.70 -9.72 9.50
C THR A 204 -1.02 -8.58 10.45
N TYR A 205 -2.26 -8.12 10.37
CA TYR A 205 -2.77 -6.98 11.13
C TYR A 205 -4.15 -7.32 11.70
N GLU A 206 -4.34 -7.01 12.98
CA GLU A 206 -5.65 -7.04 13.62
C GLU A 206 -5.82 -5.88 14.60
N LYS A 207 -7.07 -5.51 14.90
CA LYS A 207 -7.38 -4.61 16.00
C LYS A 207 -7.67 -5.41 17.26
N LYS A 208 -6.86 -5.22 18.29
CA LYS A 208 -7.03 -5.86 19.60
C LYS A 208 -7.25 -4.79 20.67
N ASN A 209 -8.46 -4.74 21.24
CA ASN A 209 -8.84 -3.76 22.27
C ASN A 209 -8.52 -2.31 21.87
N GLY A 210 -8.81 -1.94 20.61
CA GLY A 210 -8.56 -0.60 20.07
C GLY A 210 -7.12 -0.33 19.63
N LYS A 211 -6.17 -1.22 19.96
CA LYS A 211 -4.76 -1.12 19.56
C LYS A 211 -4.48 -1.92 18.30
N ASP A 212 -3.46 -1.50 17.56
CA ASP A 212 -3.04 -2.15 16.33
C ASP A 212 -2.04 -3.27 16.66
N LEU A 213 -2.39 -4.52 16.42
CA LEU A 213 -1.49 -5.66 16.59
C LEU A 213 -0.94 -6.07 15.22
N PHE A 214 0.38 -6.07 15.10
CA PHE A 214 1.10 -6.55 13.92
C PHE A 214 1.82 -7.85 14.27
N THR A 215 1.73 -8.83 13.36
CA THR A 215 2.56 -10.03 13.43
C THR A 215 3.40 -10.12 12.16
N PHE A 216 4.71 -10.12 12.33
CA PHE A 216 5.67 -10.33 11.24
C PHE A 216 6.10 -11.79 11.30
N THR A 217 6.00 -12.50 10.19
CA THR A 217 6.29 -13.93 10.12
C THR A 217 7.36 -14.19 9.08
N LEU A 218 8.53 -14.65 9.53
CA LEU A 218 9.54 -15.28 8.68
C LEU A 218 9.11 -16.72 8.43
N LYS A 219 9.23 -17.22 7.20
CA LYS A 219 8.83 -18.58 6.82
C LYS A 219 9.84 -19.23 5.87
N TRP A 220 10.12 -20.53 6.04
CA TRP A 220 11.12 -21.24 5.23
C TRP A 220 10.83 -22.75 5.13
N GLY A 221 11.64 -23.46 4.34
CA GLY A 221 11.46 -24.87 3.99
C GLY A 221 10.63 -25.04 2.72
N ASP A 222 9.61 -25.90 2.75
CA ASP A 222 8.74 -26.16 1.59
C ASP A 222 7.64 -25.10 1.42
N CYS A 223 7.98 -23.95 0.85
CA CYS A 223 7.03 -22.85 0.66
C CYS A 223 6.06 -22.99 -0.53
N PRO A 224 6.36 -23.71 -1.64
CA PRO A 224 5.37 -23.97 -2.69
C PRO A 224 4.12 -24.71 -2.20
N ALA A 225 4.26 -25.63 -1.23
CA ALA A 225 3.15 -26.36 -0.61
C ALA A 225 2.65 -25.75 0.72
N GLY A 226 3.30 -24.68 1.20
CA GLY A 226 3.05 -24.08 2.51
C GLY A 226 4.24 -24.29 3.45
N CYS A 227 4.95 -23.21 3.77
CA CYS A 227 6.23 -23.28 4.47
C CYS A 227 6.11 -24.08 5.78
N ILE A 228 6.95 -25.09 5.94
CA ILE A 228 6.95 -26.01 7.10
C ILE A 228 7.40 -25.34 8.41
N TYR A 229 8.24 -24.31 8.31
CA TYR A 229 8.77 -23.59 9.46
C TYR A 229 8.40 -22.11 9.38
N HIS A 230 8.14 -21.53 10.55
CA HIS A 230 7.87 -20.11 10.66
C HIS A 230 8.35 -19.57 12.01
N HIS A 231 8.77 -18.31 12.02
CA HIS A 231 9.08 -17.57 13.24
C HIS A 231 8.34 -16.24 13.19
N SER A 232 7.62 -15.93 14.27
CA SER A 232 6.74 -14.78 14.33
C SER A 232 7.17 -13.81 15.41
N TRP A 233 7.11 -12.51 15.13
CA TRP A 233 7.26 -11.43 16.11
C TRP A 233 5.98 -10.63 16.19
N HIS A 234 5.57 -10.31 17.42
CA HIS A 234 4.31 -9.62 17.67
C HIS A 234 4.59 -8.22 18.23
N PHE A 235 3.97 -7.21 17.62
CA PHE A 235 4.13 -5.81 18.00
C PHE A 235 2.77 -5.17 18.20
N LEU A 236 2.61 -4.49 19.34
CA LEU A 236 1.45 -3.67 19.61
C LEU A 236 1.82 -2.21 19.34
N VAL A 237 1.04 -1.54 18.50
CA VAL A 237 1.20 -0.12 18.21
C VAL A 237 0.01 0.63 18.78
N THR A 238 0.31 1.61 19.64
CA THR A 238 -0.71 2.45 20.29
C THR A 238 -1.24 3.52 19.33
N ASP A 239 -2.33 4.21 19.71
CA ASP A 239 -2.85 5.36 18.95
C ASP A 239 -1.83 6.48 18.77
N ASN A 240 -0.83 6.56 19.66
CA ASN A 240 0.25 7.53 19.62
C ASN A 240 1.51 6.98 18.92
N TYR A 241 1.38 5.89 18.16
CA TYR A 241 2.46 5.26 17.39
C TYR A 241 3.63 4.70 18.20
N ASN A 242 3.52 4.65 19.52
CA ASN A 242 4.49 3.93 20.34
C ASN A 242 4.42 2.43 20.07
N VAL A 243 5.58 1.80 19.90
CA VAL A 243 5.74 0.38 19.59
C VAL A 243 6.12 -0.38 20.85
N GLU A 244 5.35 -1.42 21.14
CA GLU A 244 5.61 -2.37 22.23
C GLU A 244 5.84 -3.76 21.62
N TYR A 245 6.97 -4.38 21.99
CA TYR A 245 7.27 -5.76 21.58
C TYR A 245 6.58 -6.74 22.52
N MET A 246 5.70 -7.57 21.97
CA MET A 246 4.86 -8.51 22.72
C MET A 246 5.47 -9.92 22.84
N GLY A 247 6.64 -10.14 22.22
CA GLY A 247 7.30 -11.44 22.18
C GLY A 247 7.31 -12.08 20.79
N SER A 248 7.91 -13.25 20.72
CA SER A 248 8.06 -14.06 19.51
C SER A 248 7.61 -15.49 19.74
N SER A 249 7.23 -16.17 18.67
CA SER A 249 6.76 -17.55 18.69
C SER A 249 7.14 -18.31 17.41
N GLY A 250 6.88 -19.61 17.40
CA GLY A 250 7.18 -20.48 16.25
C GLY A 250 8.52 -21.22 16.36
N SER A 251 9.00 -21.69 15.21
CA SER A 251 10.24 -22.45 15.08
C SER A 251 11.48 -21.62 15.43
N PRO A 252 12.53 -22.23 16.00
CA PRO A 252 13.84 -21.60 16.10
C PRO A 252 14.38 -21.25 14.70
N ILE A 253 14.95 -20.06 14.54
CA ILE A 253 15.56 -19.65 13.28
C ILE A 253 16.90 -20.38 13.13
N SER A 254 17.04 -21.19 12.08
CA SER A 254 18.26 -21.95 11.78
C SER A 254 19.43 -21.03 11.43
N ASP A 255 20.66 -21.54 11.52
CA ASP A 255 21.84 -20.76 11.14
C ASP A 255 21.89 -20.47 9.63
N GLU A 256 21.37 -21.37 8.79
CA GLU A 256 21.23 -21.15 7.35
C GLU A 256 20.36 -19.92 7.03
N GLU A 257 19.21 -19.80 7.71
CA GLU A 257 18.31 -18.65 7.53
C GLU A 257 18.91 -17.35 8.10
N LYS A 258 19.88 -17.42 9.01
CA LYS A 258 20.63 -16.23 9.45
C LYS A 258 21.67 -15.79 8.41
N ILE A 259 22.13 -16.69 7.54
CA ILE A 259 23.23 -16.45 6.57
C ILE A 259 22.72 -15.96 5.22
N LYS A 260 21.54 -16.41 4.75
CA LYS A 260 20.90 -15.99 3.48
C LYS A 260 20.62 -14.48 3.33
N ILE A 261 20.97 -13.69 4.33
CA ILE A 261 20.65 -12.27 4.50
C ILE A 261 21.88 -11.38 4.21
N LYS A 262 23.07 -11.97 4.06
CA LYS A 262 24.32 -11.22 3.85
C LYS A 262 24.74 -11.02 2.39
N ASP A 263 23.98 -11.56 1.44
CA ASP A 263 24.23 -11.44 -0.01
C ASP A 263 23.09 -10.63 -0.67
#